data_AF-A0A7U5MRF5-F1
#
_entry.id   AF-A0A7U5MRF5-F1
#
_cell.length_a   1.000
_cell.length_b   1.000
_cell.length_c   1.000
_cell.angle_alpha   90.00
_cell.angle_beta   90.00
_cell.angle_gamma   90.00
#
_symmetry.space_group_name_H-M   'P 1'
#
loop_
_entity.id
_entity.type
_entity.pdbx_description
1 polymer ?
#
loop_
_entity_poly.entity_id
_entity_poly.type
_entity_poly.pdbx_seq_one_letter_code
_entity_poly.pdbx_strand_id
1 'polypeptide(L)'
;MNIVRSDLEVASYEHPRTRKQITTVSFGGWLVQIDGAAVTVPCQDIAGKSTDALQECLDAAYVLAEIRLGSMPPVYPPELRAAVAATLRVASRVAEKKWRRRGHDIYRCTSVAWEQTEMAVPYALLIRALRRSLPAGTTLTEYNDHAADVGQVCQLYDRGIAQLTSDSRRRGVA
;
A
#
# COMPACT_ATOMS: atom_id res chain seq x y z
N MET A 1 27.93 -7.97 8.94
CA MET A 1 27.11 -9.19 8.80
C MET A 1 26.67 -9.24 7.34
N ASN A 2 27.37 -10.04 6.54
CA ASN A 2 27.16 -10.12 5.09
C ASN A 2 25.96 -11.01 4.80
N ILE A 3 24.89 -10.44 4.27
CA ILE A 3 23.81 -11.19 3.63
C ILE A 3 24.07 -11.12 2.13
N VAL A 4 24.81 -12.09 1.60
CA VAL A 4 24.84 -12.36 0.16
C VAL A 4 23.73 -13.38 -0.10
N ARG A 5 22.54 -12.89 -0.49
CA ARG A 5 21.48 -13.74 -1.05
C ARG A 5 21.71 -13.79 -2.57
N SER A 6 21.77 -15.00 -3.11
CA SER A 6 22.41 -15.32 -4.40
C SER A 6 21.82 -14.65 -5.66
N ASP A 7 20.64 -14.04 -5.60
CA ASP A 7 19.95 -13.43 -6.76
C ASP A 7 19.64 -11.93 -6.58
N LEU A 8 20.11 -11.31 -5.48
CA LEU A 8 19.99 -9.86 -5.27
C LEU A 8 21.21 -9.18 -5.89
N GLU A 9 21.01 -8.42 -6.97
CA GLU A 9 22.10 -7.66 -7.58
C GLU A 9 22.02 -6.20 -7.14
N VAL A 10 23.17 -5.64 -6.79
CA VAL A 10 23.31 -4.23 -6.42
C VAL A 10 24.36 -3.62 -7.34
N ALA A 11 23.99 -2.57 -8.05
CA ALA A 11 24.88 -1.82 -8.91
C ALA A 11 24.73 -0.32 -8.62
N SER A 12 25.77 0.46 -8.90
CA SER A 12 25.71 1.91 -8.79
C SER A 12 26.17 2.54 -10.09
N TYR A 13 25.50 3.61 -10.51
CA TYR A 13 25.88 4.39 -11.67
C TYR A 13 25.70 5.88 -11.40
N GLU A 14 26.44 6.70 -12.14
CA GLU A 14 26.31 8.14 -12.09
C GLU A 14 25.23 8.57 -13.09
N HIS A 15 24.18 9.25 -12.63
CA HIS A 15 23.09 9.67 -13.49
C HIS A 15 23.58 10.69 -14.52
N PRO A 16 23.41 10.45 -15.83
CA PRO A 16 24.12 11.20 -16.89
C PRO A 16 23.76 12.69 -16.95
N ARG A 17 22.59 13.08 -16.44
CA ARG A 17 22.14 14.49 -16.43
C ARG A 17 22.37 15.22 -15.11
N THR A 18 22.28 14.50 -14.00
CA THR A 18 22.28 15.12 -12.66
C THR A 18 23.59 14.89 -11.93
N ARG A 19 24.48 14.05 -12.47
CA ARG A 19 25.77 13.67 -11.89
C ARG A 19 25.66 13.07 -10.47
N LYS A 20 24.44 12.68 -10.09
CA LYS A 20 24.15 12.05 -8.81
C LYS A 20 24.46 10.55 -8.88
N GLN A 21 24.97 10.01 -7.78
CA GLN A 21 25.12 8.58 -7.63
C GLN A 21 23.74 7.94 -7.42
N ILE A 22 23.34 7.03 -8.31
CA ILE A 22 22.15 6.21 -8.16
C ILE A 22 22.58 4.78 -7.89
N THR A 23 21.99 4.16 -6.87
CA THR A 23 22.16 2.73 -6.61
C THR A 23 20.91 1.99 -7.07
N THR A 24 21.09 0.93 -7.83
CA THR A 24 20.03 0.03 -8.29
C THR A 24 20.10 -1.28 -7.54
N VAL A 25 18.94 -1.77 -7.13
CA VAL A 25 18.74 -3.09 -6.54
C VAL A 25 17.85 -3.88 -7.48
N SER A 26 18.26 -5.08 -7.87
CA SER A 26 17.46 -5.98 -8.70
C SER A 26 17.21 -7.31 -7.99
N PHE A 27 15.98 -7.82 -8.10
CA PHE A 27 15.59 -9.13 -7.58
C PHE A 27 14.32 -9.64 -8.25
N GLY A 28 14.30 -10.91 -8.68
CA GLY A 28 13.12 -11.53 -9.30
C GLY A 28 12.55 -10.75 -10.49
N GLY A 29 13.44 -10.12 -11.28
CA GLY A 29 13.09 -9.26 -12.41
C GLY A 29 12.66 -7.84 -12.05
N TRP A 30 12.50 -7.50 -10.77
CA TRP A 30 12.24 -6.13 -10.32
C TRP A 30 13.52 -5.31 -10.28
N LEU A 31 13.40 -4.04 -10.64
CA LEU A 31 14.44 -3.02 -10.45
C LEU A 31 13.92 -1.94 -9.51
N VAL A 32 14.71 -1.58 -8.51
CA VAL A 32 14.46 -0.48 -7.56
C VAL A 32 15.66 0.46 -7.59
N GLN A 33 15.43 1.76 -7.54
CA GLN A 33 16.46 2.80 -7.57
C GLN A 33 16.52 3.53 -6.23
N ILE A 34 17.72 3.91 -5.83
CA ILE A 34 18.03 4.69 -4.63
C ILE A 34 18.77 5.96 -5.08
N ASP A 35 18.15 7.14 -4.86
CA ASP A 35 18.76 8.47 -5.00
C ASP A 35 18.75 9.15 -3.62
N GLY A 36 19.87 9.09 -2.90
CA GLY A 36 19.95 9.54 -1.51
C GLY A 36 18.98 8.76 -0.61
N ALA A 37 18.01 9.46 -0.01
CA ALA A 37 16.96 8.86 0.82
C ALA A 37 15.68 8.51 0.05
N ALA A 38 15.66 8.67 -1.27
CA ALA A 38 14.51 8.30 -2.11
C ALA A 38 14.69 6.89 -2.66
N VAL A 39 13.77 5.99 -2.32
CA VAL A 39 13.64 4.66 -2.91
C VAL A 39 12.48 4.69 -3.91
N THR A 40 12.76 4.40 -5.18
CA THR A 40 11.77 4.47 -6.26
C THR A 40 11.75 3.19 -7.09
N VAL A 41 10.57 2.81 -7.56
CA VAL A 41 10.41 1.73 -8.53
C VAL A 41 10.25 2.40 -9.90
N PRO A 42 11.26 2.37 -10.80
CA PRO A 42 11.12 2.93 -12.13
C PRO A 42 10.01 2.22 -12.91
N CYS A 43 9.42 2.93 -13.88
CA CYS A 43 8.46 2.34 -14.82
C CYS A 43 9.14 1.17 -15.55
N GLN A 44 8.57 -0.02 -15.43
CA GLN A 44 9.12 -1.26 -15.94
C GLN A 44 7.99 -2.22 -16.27
N ASP A 45 8.26 -3.19 -17.16
CA ASP A 45 7.32 -4.28 -17.41
C ASP A 45 7.10 -5.07 -16.12
N ILE A 46 5.85 -5.46 -15.85
CA ILE A 46 5.43 -6.19 -14.65
C ILE A 46 4.99 -7.63 -14.97
N ALA A 47 4.89 -7.99 -16.25
CA ALA A 47 4.42 -9.30 -16.67
C ALA A 47 5.31 -10.41 -16.11
N GLY A 48 4.68 -11.39 -15.43
CA GLY A 48 5.38 -12.56 -14.87
C GLY A 48 6.20 -12.29 -13.60
N LYS A 49 6.21 -11.06 -13.06
CA LYS A 49 6.97 -10.72 -11.84
C LYS A 49 6.12 -10.89 -10.58
N SER A 50 6.71 -11.48 -9.54
CA SER A 50 6.03 -11.70 -8.26
C SER A 50 6.03 -10.44 -7.38
N THR A 51 4.91 -10.14 -6.72
CA THR A 51 4.83 -9.06 -5.71
C THR A 51 5.69 -9.33 -4.48
N ASP A 52 5.93 -10.61 -4.14
CA ASP A 52 6.80 -10.97 -3.02
C ASP A 52 8.25 -10.64 -3.35
N ALA A 53 8.67 -10.88 -4.61
CA ALA A 53 9.99 -10.47 -5.09
C ALA A 53 10.15 -8.94 -5.10
N LEU A 54 9.08 -8.19 -5.38
CA LEU A 54 9.11 -6.73 -5.26
C LEU A 54 9.30 -6.30 -3.80
N GLN A 55 8.60 -6.93 -2.87
CA GLN A 55 8.74 -6.63 -1.45
C GLN A 55 10.16 -6.91 -0.97
N GLU A 56 10.76 -8.04 -1.36
CA GLU A 56 12.16 -8.35 -1.05
C GLU A 56 13.14 -7.32 -1.63
N CYS A 57 12.91 -6.91 -2.89
CA CYS A 57 13.73 -5.90 -3.55
C CYS A 57 13.62 -4.53 -2.85
N LEU A 58 12.42 -4.13 -2.43
CA LEU A 58 12.18 -2.91 -1.67
C LEU A 58 12.81 -2.98 -0.29
N ASP A 59 12.64 -4.07 0.45
CA ASP A 59 13.23 -4.25 1.78
C ASP A 59 14.75 -4.12 1.73
N ALA A 60 15.39 -4.75 0.73
CA ALA A 60 16.82 -4.60 0.48
C ALA A 60 17.20 -3.14 0.15
N ALA A 61 16.45 -2.47 -0.71
CA ALA A 61 16.71 -1.08 -1.07
C ALA A 61 16.56 -0.12 0.12
N TYR A 62 15.57 -0.32 0.99
CA TYR A 62 15.38 0.47 2.20
C TYR A 62 16.50 0.24 3.22
N VAL A 63 16.97 -1.00 3.37
CA VAL A 63 18.16 -1.30 4.18
C VAL A 63 19.40 -0.60 3.64
N LEU A 64 19.63 -0.65 2.32
CA LEU A 64 20.76 0.01 1.67
C LEU A 64 20.70 1.53 1.75
N ALA A 65 19.50 2.11 1.73
CA ALA A 65 19.27 3.54 1.93
C ALA A 65 19.33 3.96 3.41
N GLU A 66 19.62 3.03 4.33
CA GLU A 66 19.57 3.23 5.79
C GLU A 66 18.21 3.73 6.30
N ILE A 67 17.16 3.54 5.49
CA ILE A 67 15.80 3.88 5.84
C ILE A 67 15.28 2.74 6.72
N ARG A 68 15.15 3.01 8.01
CA ARG A 68 14.43 2.12 8.90
C ARG A 68 12.96 2.16 8.54
N LEU A 69 12.54 1.25 7.66
CA LEU A 69 11.17 0.78 7.64
C LEU A 69 10.94 0.06 8.96
N GLY A 70 10.63 0.83 10.01
CA GLY A 70 10.08 0.25 11.22
C GLY A 70 8.85 -0.53 10.81
N SER A 71 8.94 -1.86 10.87
CA SER A 71 7.80 -2.79 10.79
C SER A 71 6.84 -2.64 11.98
N MET A 72 6.89 -1.51 12.68
CA MET A 72 5.77 -1.08 13.48
C MET A 72 4.80 -0.38 12.54
N PRO A 73 3.57 -0.90 12.36
CA PRO A 73 2.53 -0.09 11.73
C PRO A 73 2.50 1.23 12.50
N PRO A 74 2.55 2.39 11.81
CA PRO A 74 2.51 3.68 12.48
C PRO A 74 1.38 3.65 13.49
N VAL A 75 1.72 3.90 14.76
CA VAL A 75 0.73 3.93 15.83
C VAL A 75 -0.04 5.22 15.63
N TYR A 76 -1.11 5.13 14.84
CA TYR A 76 -2.01 6.25 14.65
C TYR A 76 -2.64 6.59 16.01
N PRO A 77 -2.76 7.89 16.35
CA PRO A 77 -3.59 8.31 17.46
C PRO A 77 -4.99 7.68 17.35
N PRO A 78 -5.65 7.34 18.48
CA PRO A 78 -7.00 6.77 18.46
C PRO A 78 -7.98 7.60 17.61
N GLU A 79 -7.87 8.93 17.69
CA GLU A 79 -8.63 9.91 16.89
C GLU A 79 -8.46 9.67 15.38
N LEU A 80 -7.21 9.50 14.93
CA LEU A 80 -6.91 9.26 13.53
C LEU A 80 -7.45 7.90 13.06
N ARG A 81 -7.40 6.86 13.91
CA ARG A 81 -8.02 5.56 13.58
C ARG A 81 -9.54 5.66 13.48
N ALA A 82 -10.16 6.39 14.40
CA ALA A 82 -11.60 6.63 14.39
C ALA A 82 -12.02 7.40 13.13
N ALA A 83 -11.23 8.40 12.73
CA ALA A 83 -11.45 9.17 11.50
C ALA A 83 -11.30 8.30 10.25
N VAL A 84 -10.25 7.46 10.15
CA VAL A 84 -10.09 6.50 9.04
C VAL A 84 -11.30 5.55 8.99
N ALA A 85 -11.72 4.98 10.12
CA ALA A 85 -12.89 4.10 10.16
C ALA A 85 -14.18 4.82 9.77
N ALA A 86 -14.36 6.09 10.17
CA ALA A 86 -15.51 6.91 9.79
C ALA A 86 -15.54 7.16 8.28
N THR A 87 -14.42 7.55 7.66
CA THR A 87 -14.33 7.72 6.21
C THR A 87 -14.58 6.41 5.45
N LEU A 88 -14.08 5.27 5.93
CA LEU A 88 -14.37 3.97 5.31
C LEU A 88 -15.86 3.59 5.41
N ARG A 89 -16.57 3.95 6.50
CA ARG A 89 -18.03 3.76 6.58
C ARG A 89 -18.78 4.60 5.55
N VAL A 90 -18.34 5.84 5.34
CA VAL A 90 -18.90 6.70 4.27
C VAL A 90 -18.61 6.08 2.91
N ALA A 91 -17.39 5.59 2.67
CA ALA A 91 -17.01 4.93 1.42
C ALA A 91 -17.86 3.69 1.13
N SER A 92 -18.17 2.88 2.15
CA SER A 92 -19.08 1.74 2.01
C SER A 92 -20.49 2.17 1.58
N ARG A 93 -21.04 3.25 2.16
CA ARG A 93 -22.36 3.80 1.75
C ARG A 93 -22.34 4.39 0.35
N VAL A 94 -21.22 5.01 -0.06
CA VAL A 94 -21.04 5.49 -1.44
C VAL A 94 -21.01 4.30 -2.39
N ALA A 95 -20.26 3.23 -2.04
CA ALA A 95 -20.18 2.02 -2.84
C ALA A 95 -21.55 1.35 -3.00
N GLU A 96 -22.32 1.20 -1.93
CA GLU A 96 -23.67 0.64 -1.97
C GLU A 96 -24.56 1.32 -3.02
N LYS A 97 -24.45 2.64 -3.17
CA LYS A 97 -25.30 3.43 -4.07
C LYS A 97 -24.74 3.58 -5.47
N LYS A 98 -23.42 3.65 -5.61
CA LYS A 98 -22.77 4.13 -6.83
C LYS A 98 -21.75 3.16 -7.40
N TRP A 99 -21.32 2.14 -6.66
CA TRP A 99 -20.28 1.24 -7.13
C TRP A 99 -20.70 0.58 -8.44
N ARG A 100 -19.78 0.64 -9.39
CA ARG A 100 -19.85 -0.08 -10.65
C ARG A 100 -18.45 -0.55 -10.95
N ARG A 101 -18.31 -1.84 -11.22
CA ARG A 101 -17.04 -2.49 -11.60
C ARG A 101 -16.21 -1.63 -12.56
N ARG A 102 -16.89 -1.01 -13.55
CA ARG A 102 -16.31 0.00 -14.46
C ARG A 102 -16.90 1.39 -14.17
N GLY A 103 -16.02 2.38 -14.01
CA GLY A 103 -16.38 3.81 -13.93
C GLY A 103 -16.70 4.36 -12.53
N HIS A 104 -17.01 3.51 -11.55
CA HIS A 104 -17.17 3.93 -10.15
C HIS A 104 -16.63 2.85 -9.20
N ASP A 105 -15.33 2.61 -9.34
CA ASP A 105 -14.60 1.56 -8.64
C ASP A 105 -14.34 1.89 -7.16
N ILE A 106 -13.64 0.99 -6.46
CA ILE A 106 -13.24 1.14 -5.06
C ILE A 106 -12.49 2.46 -4.81
N TYR A 107 -11.59 2.87 -5.71
CA TYR A 107 -10.83 4.11 -5.55
C TYR A 107 -11.74 5.33 -5.67
N ARG A 108 -12.67 5.33 -6.64
CA ARG A 108 -13.61 6.44 -6.81
C ARG A 108 -14.58 6.56 -5.63
N CYS A 109 -15.11 5.44 -5.14
CA CYS A 109 -15.93 5.41 -3.93
C CYS A 109 -15.17 5.95 -2.72
N THR A 110 -13.91 5.55 -2.56
CA THR A 110 -13.05 6.01 -1.46
C THR A 110 -12.73 7.50 -1.58
N SER A 111 -12.42 8.00 -2.79
CA SER A 111 -12.15 9.42 -3.05
C SER A 111 -13.36 10.30 -2.73
N VAL A 112 -14.55 9.90 -3.19
CA VAL A 112 -15.80 10.63 -2.91
C VAL A 112 -16.08 10.69 -1.41
N ALA A 113 -15.86 9.58 -0.68
CA ALA A 113 -16.03 9.58 0.76
C ALA A 113 -14.98 10.43 1.48
N TRP A 114 -13.73 10.40 1.01
CA TRP A 114 -12.66 11.22 1.53
C TRP A 114 -12.99 12.71 1.41
N GLU A 115 -13.47 13.14 0.25
CA GLU A 115 -13.98 14.50 0.02
C GLU A 115 -15.20 14.84 0.90
N GLN A 116 -16.17 13.92 1.05
CA GLN A 116 -17.34 14.10 1.93
C GLN A 116 -16.99 14.21 3.41
N THR A 117 -15.84 13.68 3.82
CA THR A 117 -15.30 13.82 5.17
C THR A 117 -14.27 14.93 5.28
N GLU A 118 -14.33 15.93 4.38
CA GLU A 118 -13.44 17.10 4.38
C GLU A 118 -11.95 16.74 4.34
N MET A 119 -11.62 15.58 3.78
CA MET A 119 -10.26 15.07 3.69
C MET A 119 -9.55 14.96 5.05
N ALA A 120 -10.30 14.70 6.12
CA ALA A 120 -9.83 14.68 7.51
C ALA A 120 -8.67 13.70 7.82
N VAL A 121 -8.37 12.78 6.90
CA VAL A 121 -7.26 11.82 7.01
C VAL A 121 -6.47 11.77 5.70
N PRO A 122 -5.17 11.44 5.72
CA PRO A 122 -4.43 11.21 4.48
C PRO A 122 -5.01 10.04 3.68
N TYR A 123 -5.26 10.24 2.38
CA TYR A 123 -5.84 9.21 1.49
C TYR A 123 -5.05 7.89 1.50
N ALA A 124 -3.73 7.96 1.62
CA ALA A 124 -2.86 6.78 1.72
C ALA A 124 -3.22 5.87 2.91
N LEU A 125 -3.77 6.41 4.00
CA LEU A 125 -4.21 5.61 5.15
C LEU A 125 -5.46 4.79 4.84
N LEU A 126 -6.37 5.34 4.04
CA LEU A 126 -7.57 4.63 3.55
C LEU A 126 -7.15 3.46 2.66
N ILE A 127 -6.28 3.73 1.67
CA ILE A 127 -5.76 2.69 0.76
C ILE A 127 -4.99 1.62 1.52
N ARG A 128 -4.17 2.01 2.51
CA ARG A 128 -3.43 1.06 3.35
C ARG A 128 -4.39 0.17 4.16
N ALA A 129 -5.44 0.73 4.75
CA ALA A 129 -6.43 -0.04 5.50
C ALA A 129 -7.17 -1.06 4.61
N LEU A 130 -7.55 -0.65 3.40
CA LEU A 130 -8.19 -1.55 2.43
C LEU A 130 -7.23 -2.64 1.96
N ARG A 131 -5.98 -2.32 1.64
CA ARG A 131 -4.97 -3.31 1.25
C ARG A 131 -4.71 -4.36 2.32
N ARG A 132 -4.67 -3.97 3.61
CA ARG A 132 -4.54 -4.92 4.73
C ARG A 132 -5.75 -5.86 4.87
N SER A 133 -6.87 -5.53 4.23
CA SER A 133 -8.14 -6.28 4.31
C SER A 133 -8.39 -7.18 3.11
N LEU A 134 -7.45 -7.20 2.15
CA LEU A 134 -7.53 -8.05 0.98
C LEU A 134 -7.14 -9.50 1.31
N PRO A 135 -7.67 -10.47 0.53
CA PRO A 135 -7.10 -11.81 0.47
C PRO A 135 -5.62 -11.77 0.07
N ALA A 136 -4.86 -12.78 0.49
CA ALA A 136 -3.45 -12.91 0.12
C ALA A 136 -3.28 -12.99 -1.41
N GLY A 137 -2.22 -12.36 -1.93
CA GLY A 137 -1.89 -12.39 -3.36
C GLY A 137 -2.88 -11.65 -4.27
N THR A 138 -3.72 -10.76 -3.73
CA THR A 138 -4.67 -9.96 -4.52
C THR A 138 -4.41 -8.47 -4.35
N THR A 139 -4.51 -7.70 -5.43
CA THR A 139 -4.47 -6.23 -5.41
C THR A 139 -5.86 -5.61 -5.29
N LEU A 140 -5.97 -4.34 -4.91
CA LEU A 140 -7.27 -3.64 -4.87
C LEU A 140 -7.93 -3.56 -6.24
N THR A 141 -7.14 -3.44 -7.31
CA THR A 141 -7.63 -3.40 -8.68
C THR A 141 -8.20 -4.76 -9.09
N GLU A 142 -7.46 -5.85 -8.90
CA GLU A 142 -7.94 -7.21 -9.17
C GLU A 142 -9.19 -7.53 -8.34
N TYR A 143 -9.20 -7.17 -7.04
CA TYR A 143 -10.36 -7.37 -6.19
C TYR A 143 -11.59 -6.61 -6.69
N ASN A 144 -11.43 -5.36 -7.16
CA ASN A 144 -12.52 -4.59 -7.76
C ASN A 144 -13.04 -5.24 -9.05
N ASP A 145 -12.12 -5.63 -9.93
CA ASP A 145 -12.45 -6.13 -11.26
C ASP A 145 -13.11 -7.51 -11.21
N HIS A 146 -12.75 -8.32 -10.21
CA HIS A 146 -13.33 -9.63 -9.96
C HIS A 146 -14.46 -9.63 -8.93
N ALA A 147 -14.85 -8.47 -8.36
CA ALA A 147 -15.96 -8.41 -7.44
C ALA A 147 -17.27 -8.83 -8.14
N ALA A 148 -17.95 -9.84 -7.59
CA ALA A 148 -19.19 -10.36 -8.14
C ALA A 148 -20.32 -9.33 -8.06
N ASP A 149 -20.42 -8.65 -6.91
CA ASP A 149 -21.44 -7.66 -6.60
C ASP A 149 -20.91 -6.55 -5.67
N VAL A 150 -21.78 -5.59 -5.40
CA VAL A 150 -21.51 -4.48 -4.46
C VAL A 150 -21.32 -4.97 -3.02
N GLY A 151 -21.93 -6.09 -2.64
CA GLY A 151 -21.80 -6.68 -1.31
C GLY A 151 -20.36 -7.09 -1.01
N GLN A 152 -19.67 -7.70 -1.97
CA GLN A 152 -18.26 -8.08 -1.85
C GLN A 152 -17.33 -6.87 -1.65
N VAL A 153 -17.70 -5.71 -2.21
CA VAL A 153 -16.98 -4.44 -2.04
C VAL A 153 -17.28 -3.81 -0.68
N CYS A 154 -18.54 -3.77 -0.26
CA CYS A 154 -18.92 -3.33 1.09
C CYS A 154 -18.23 -4.16 2.18
N GLN A 155 -18.16 -5.50 2.00
CA GLN A 155 -17.44 -6.39 2.90
C GLN A 155 -15.95 -6.05 3.01
N LEU A 156 -15.30 -5.55 1.95
CA LEU A 156 -13.90 -5.12 2.03
C LEU A 156 -13.76 -3.91 2.95
N TYR A 157 -14.66 -2.93 2.86
CA TYR A 157 -14.69 -1.78 3.76
C TYR A 157 -14.94 -2.22 5.21
N ASP A 158 -15.91 -3.12 5.42
CA ASP A 158 -16.24 -3.65 6.75
C ASP A 158 -15.05 -4.38 7.39
N ARG A 159 -14.31 -5.19 6.61
CA ARG A 159 -13.07 -5.83 7.07
C ARG A 159 -12.02 -4.78 7.48
N GLY A 160 -11.84 -3.73 6.69
CA GLY A 160 -10.93 -2.62 7.01
C GLY A 160 -11.28 -1.92 8.32
N ILE A 161 -12.57 -1.67 8.54
CA ILE A 161 -13.07 -1.08 9.80
C ILE A 161 -12.85 -2.02 10.99
N ALA A 162 -13.14 -3.32 10.82
CA ALA A 162 -12.97 -4.33 11.86
C ALA A 162 -11.51 -4.51 12.29
N GLN A 163 -10.57 -4.44 11.34
CA GLN A 163 -9.14 -4.52 11.64
C GLN A 163 -8.66 -3.30 12.44
N LEU A 164 -9.12 -2.09 12.12
CA LEU A 164 -8.77 -0.87 12.86
C LEU A 164 -9.29 -0.87 14.31
N THR A 165 -10.47 -1.46 14.54
CA THR A 165 -11.05 -1.61 15.88
C THR A 165 -10.39 -2.74 16.67
N SER A 166 -10.04 -3.85 16.03
CA SER A 166 -9.35 -4.98 16.67
C SER A 166 -7.91 -4.62 17.07
N ASP A 167 -7.20 -3.85 16.23
CA ASP A 167 -5.87 -3.33 16.52
C ASP A 167 -5.87 -2.38 17.74
N SER A 168 -7.02 -1.76 18.05
CA SER A 168 -7.18 -0.89 19.22
C SER A 168 -7.35 -1.70 20.52
N ARG A 169 -8.14 -2.79 20.48
CA ARG A 169 -8.38 -3.65 21.67
C ARG A 169 -7.15 -4.42 22.11
N ARG A 170 -6.37 -4.95 21.15
CA ARG A 170 -5.14 -5.70 21.46
C ARG A 170 -4.04 -4.86 22.12
N ARG A 171 -4.14 -3.53 22.05
CA ARG A 171 -3.11 -2.60 22.53
C ARG A 171 -3.50 -1.81 23.78
N GLY A 172 -4.75 -1.90 24.23
CA GLY A 172 -5.20 -1.32 25.52
C GLY A 172 -5.03 -2.25 26.72
N VAL A 173 -4.37 -3.40 26.53
CA VAL A 173 -4.10 -4.43 27.55
C VAL A 173 -2.58 -4.56 27.81
N ALA A 174 -1.79 -3.59 27.37
CA ALA A 174 -0.35 -3.52 27.61
C ALA A 174 -0.02 -2.41 28.61
#